data_AF-X1L4S3-F1
#
_entry.id   AF-X1L4S3-F1
#
_cell.length_a   1.000
_cell.length_b   1.000
_cell.length_c   1.000
_cell.angle_alpha   90.00
_cell.angle_beta   90.00
_cell.angle_gamma   90.00
#
_symmetry.space_group_name_H-M   'P 1'
#
loop_
_entity.id
_entity.type
_entity.pdbx_description
1 polymer ?
#
loop_
_entity_poly.entity_id
_entity_poly.type
_entity_poly.pdbx_seq_one_letter_code
_entity_poly.pdbx_strand_id
1 'polypeptide(L)'
;VGEEIKVNLFVQSFLPENSVKISLGQNLICKREVGQDEVKATFSISKEQLFQAKNLINSAGIFIDKQGYGSDRGFEIFEEGQFDKMEEVFGTSGVSVLFRRDMLKDVGLFDEDFFMYYEDLDLCWRARYLNWKILYNPKSIVRHYHSGSSKEWSPLFTFHVLRNRLLTLLKNASFKMVIKSWLKYYLSLLYFSVYFFKCLIFEGKLDEMFKVRLKVAFDLILKLPKQLIKRLKIQSTKKIGFEEIYKWMEKGEKYKKDFSKM
;
A
#
# COMPACT_ATOMS: atom_id res chain seq x y z
N VAL A 1 -39.85 14.36 10.31
CA VAL A 1 -40.06 13.31 11.34
C VAL A 1 -39.29 12.09 10.83
N GLY A 2 -37.98 11.98 10.99
CA GLY A 2 -37.20 11.90 12.24
C GLY A 2 -36.48 10.55 12.19
N GLU A 3 -35.65 10.33 11.16
CA GLU A 3 -34.98 9.04 10.95
C GLU A 3 -33.52 9.18 11.33
N GLU A 4 -33.24 8.96 12.60
CA GLU A 4 -31.88 8.69 13.07
C GLU A 4 -31.36 7.39 12.47
N ILE A 5 -30.12 7.41 11.98
CA ILE A 5 -29.42 6.27 11.42
C ILE A 5 -28.46 5.74 12.48
N LYS A 6 -28.61 4.47 12.84
CA LYS A 6 -27.69 3.78 13.75
C LYS A 6 -26.41 3.40 13.01
N VAL A 7 -25.29 3.95 13.46
CA VAL A 7 -23.95 3.61 12.99
C VAL A 7 -23.28 2.69 14.00
N ASN A 8 -22.66 1.63 13.50
CA ASN A 8 -21.87 0.70 14.31
C ASN A 8 -20.41 0.83 13.90
N LEU A 9 -19.56 1.22 14.85
CA LEU A 9 -18.11 1.22 14.73
C LEU A 9 -17.54 0.08 15.56
N PHE A 10 -16.65 -0.71 14.98
CA PHE A 10 -15.86 -1.70 15.70
C PHE A 10 -14.48 -1.11 15.94
N VAL A 11 -14.04 -1.08 17.19
CA VAL A 11 -12.82 -0.39 17.60
C VAL A 11 -12.00 -1.28 18.53
N GLN A 12 -10.68 -1.21 18.39
CA GLN A 12 -9.70 -1.98 19.16
C GLN A 12 -8.51 -1.07 19.48
N SER A 13 -7.86 -1.24 20.64
CA SER A 13 -6.59 -0.58 20.96
C SER A 13 -5.53 -1.60 21.36
N PHE A 14 -4.30 -1.37 20.92
CA PHE A 14 -3.16 -2.18 21.38
C PHE A 14 -2.73 -1.81 22.81
N LEU A 15 -3.26 -0.71 23.37
CA LEU A 15 -3.02 -0.28 24.74
C LEU A 15 -4.15 -0.78 25.66
N PRO A 16 -3.83 -1.34 26.83
CA PRO A 16 -4.83 -1.96 27.72
C PRO A 16 -5.80 -0.97 28.40
N GLU A 17 -5.43 0.30 28.56
CA GLU A 17 -6.29 1.33 29.16
C GLU A 17 -6.47 2.49 28.18
N ASN A 18 -7.42 2.36 27.26
CA ASN A 18 -7.69 3.41 26.30
C ASN A 18 -9.20 3.60 26.10
N SER A 19 -9.61 4.74 25.54
CA SER A 19 -11.01 4.99 25.23
C SER A 19 -11.15 5.74 23.91
N VAL A 20 -12.12 5.32 23.10
CA VAL A 20 -12.55 6.05 21.91
C VAL A 20 -13.68 6.99 22.29
N LYS A 21 -13.53 8.25 21.89
CA LYS A 21 -14.57 9.29 22.01
C LYS A 21 -15.01 9.69 20.61
N ILE A 22 -16.31 9.59 20.35
CA ILE A 22 -16.95 10.02 19.12
C ILE A 22 -17.71 11.30 19.46
N SER A 23 -17.37 12.41 18.81
CA SER A 23 -17.97 13.71 19.05
C SER A 23 -18.42 14.36 17.74
N LEU A 24 -19.49 15.16 17.81
CA LEU A 24 -19.93 16.05 16.74
C LEU A 24 -19.65 17.49 17.16
N GLY A 25 -18.62 18.11 16.59
CA GLY A 25 -18.08 19.37 17.10
C GLY A 25 -17.58 19.19 18.54
N GLN A 26 -18.10 19.97 19.48
CA GLN A 26 -17.75 19.88 20.90
C GLN A 26 -18.61 18.88 21.68
N ASN A 27 -19.67 18.34 21.07
CA ASN A 27 -20.62 17.46 21.76
C ASN A 27 -20.17 16.01 21.67
N LEU A 28 -19.93 15.38 22.83
CA LEU A 28 -19.62 13.95 22.92
C LEU A 28 -20.87 13.11 22.65
N ILE A 29 -20.83 12.29 21.60
CA ILE A 29 -21.94 11.41 21.20
C ILE A 29 -21.79 10.03 21.86
N CYS A 30 -20.56 9.50 21.87
CA CYS A 30 -20.29 8.17 22.41
C CYS A 30 -18.88 8.12 22.99
N LYS A 31 -18.74 7.51 24.17
CA LYS A 31 -17.45 7.10 24.72
C LYS A 31 -17.49 5.59 24.94
N ARG A 32 -16.44 4.88 24.50
CA ARG A 32 -16.26 3.46 24.74
C ARG A 32 -14.83 3.19 25.19
N GLU A 33 -14.70 2.43 26.26
CA GLU A 33 -13.41 1.87 26.64
C GLU A 33 -13.00 0.82 25.62
N VAL A 34 -11.74 0.85 25.22
CA VAL A 34 -11.18 -0.04 24.22
C VAL A 34 -9.91 -0.65 24.79
N GLY A 35 -9.76 -1.96 24.58
CA GLY A 35 -8.57 -2.70 24.93
C GLY A 35 -8.14 -3.57 23.75
N GLN A 36 -7.40 -4.64 24.05
CA GLN A 36 -6.93 -5.57 23.04
C GLN A 36 -8.05 -6.35 22.36
N ASP A 37 -9.23 -6.42 22.95
CA ASP A 37 -10.41 -7.02 22.31
C ASP A 37 -11.20 -5.97 21.53
N GLU A 38 -11.73 -6.39 20.39
CA GLU A 38 -12.59 -5.53 19.57
C GLU A 38 -13.93 -5.30 20.27
N VAL A 39 -14.35 -4.04 20.37
CA VAL A 39 -15.62 -3.66 20.97
C VAL A 39 -16.48 -2.85 19.99
N LYS A 40 -17.80 -3.00 20.11
CA LYS A 40 -18.79 -2.31 19.28
C LYS A 40 -19.23 -0.99 19.92
N ALA A 41 -18.94 0.13 19.27
CA ALA A 41 -19.47 1.45 19.57
C ALA A 41 -20.67 1.75 18.66
N THR A 42 -21.84 2.00 19.24
CA THR A 42 -23.06 2.34 18.48
C THR A 42 -23.49 3.76 18.84
N PHE A 43 -23.84 4.54 17.82
CA PHE A 43 -24.34 5.90 17.95
C PHE A 43 -25.36 6.21 16.84
N SER A 44 -26.22 7.18 17.08
CA SER A 44 -27.19 7.68 16.10
C SER A 44 -26.68 8.95 15.46
N ILE A 45 -26.89 9.10 14.16
CA ILE A 45 -26.72 10.36 13.42
C ILE A 45 -28.00 10.70 12.66
N SER A 46 -28.26 11.98 12.40
CA SER A 46 -29.39 12.39 11.55
C SER A 46 -29.13 12.05 10.08
N LYS A 47 -30.19 12.00 9.28
CA LYS A 47 -30.06 11.92 7.82
C LYS A 47 -29.23 13.08 7.24
N GLU A 48 -29.41 14.31 7.72
CA GLU A 48 -28.58 15.44 7.25
C GLU A 48 -27.10 15.22 7.56
N GLN A 49 -26.78 14.68 8.74
CA GLN A 49 -25.40 14.34 9.12
C GLN A 49 -24.83 13.23 8.23
N LEU A 50 -25.63 12.23 7.85
CA LEU A 50 -25.21 11.22 6.88
C LEU A 50 -24.95 11.84 5.49
N PHE A 51 -25.75 12.80 5.05
CA PHE A 51 -25.51 13.51 3.78
C PHE A 51 -24.22 14.34 3.80
N GLN A 52 -23.73 14.71 4.98
CA GLN A 52 -22.42 15.37 5.16
C GLN A 52 -21.26 14.36 5.30
N ALA A 53 -21.56 13.07 5.46
CA ALA A 53 -20.52 12.05 5.56
C ALA A 53 -19.78 11.92 4.23
N LYS A 54 -18.46 12.11 4.29
CA LYS A 54 -17.58 11.97 3.13
C LYS A 54 -17.03 10.56 3.08
N ASN A 55 -16.90 10.02 1.86
CA ASN A 55 -16.24 8.73 1.66
C ASN A 55 -14.73 8.92 1.85
N LEU A 56 -14.10 7.94 2.49
CA LEU A 56 -12.65 7.79 2.44
C LEU A 56 -12.24 7.12 1.14
N ILE A 57 -11.15 7.58 0.58
CA ILE A 57 -10.62 7.03 -0.66
C ILE A 57 -9.67 5.90 -0.30
N ASN A 58 -9.93 4.73 -0.88
CA ASN A 58 -9.00 3.62 -0.81
C ASN A 58 -7.89 3.77 -1.85
N SER A 59 -8.23 4.09 -3.10
CA SER A 59 -7.25 4.29 -4.17
C SER A 59 -7.87 5.05 -5.33
N ALA A 60 -7.21 6.13 -5.73
CA ALA A 60 -7.45 6.80 -7.01
C ALA A 60 -6.38 6.40 -8.06
N GLY A 61 -5.73 5.25 -7.90
CA GLY A 61 -4.58 4.80 -8.70
C GLY A 61 -3.30 4.72 -7.86
N ILE A 62 -2.26 4.09 -8.39
CA ILE A 62 -0.99 3.87 -7.69
C ILE A 62 0.06 4.87 -8.18
N PHE A 63 0.85 5.40 -7.26
CA PHE A 63 2.08 6.12 -7.55
C PHE A 63 3.30 5.41 -6.94
N ILE A 64 4.48 5.75 -7.43
CA ILE A 64 5.76 5.27 -6.89
C ILE A 64 6.62 6.47 -6.53
N ASP A 65 7.28 6.46 -5.38
CA ASP A 65 8.16 7.54 -4.95
C ASP A 65 9.61 7.35 -5.43
N LYS A 66 10.48 8.35 -5.20
CA LYS A 66 11.91 8.30 -5.58
C LYS A 66 12.71 7.23 -4.83
N GLN A 67 12.12 6.61 -3.82
CA GLN A 67 12.72 5.55 -3.01
C GLN A 67 12.19 4.16 -3.42
N GLY A 68 11.25 4.13 -4.36
CA GLY A 68 10.70 2.91 -4.94
C GLY A 68 9.60 2.28 -4.09
N TYR A 69 8.96 3.07 -3.22
CA TYR A 69 7.75 2.64 -2.53
C TYR A 69 6.55 2.94 -3.41
N GLY A 70 5.73 1.90 -3.64
CA GLY A 70 4.40 2.06 -4.21
C GLY A 70 3.40 2.47 -3.13
N SER A 71 2.47 3.34 -3.48
CA SER A 71 1.40 3.78 -2.58
C SER A 71 0.16 4.16 -3.38
N ASP A 72 -1.00 3.98 -2.75
CA ASP A 72 -2.28 4.40 -3.31
C ASP A 72 -2.43 5.92 -3.22
N ARG A 73 -2.84 6.50 -4.34
CA ARG A 73 -3.10 7.92 -4.45
C ARG A 73 -4.40 8.24 -3.73
N GLY A 74 -4.34 9.14 -2.76
CA GLY A 74 -5.48 9.50 -1.93
C GLY A 74 -5.86 8.45 -0.88
N PHE A 75 -4.97 7.52 -0.52
CA PHE A 75 -5.24 6.57 0.55
C PHE A 75 -5.61 7.31 1.86
N GLU A 76 -6.74 6.94 2.46
CA GLU A 76 -7.24 7.44 3.75
C GLU A 76 -7.49 8.95 3.84
N ILE A 77 -7.67 9.64 2.71
CA ILE A 77 -8.18 11.02 2.69
C ILE A 77 -9.66 11.05 2.30
N PHE A 78 -10.38 12.05 2.80
CA PHE A 78 -11.80 12.26 2.46
C PHE A 78 -11.94 12.76 1.02
N GLU A 79 -12.94 12.26 0.29
CA GLU A 79 -13.28 12.79 -1.04
C GLU A 79 -13.92 14.18 -0.93
N GLU A 80 -13.20 15.19 -1.43
CA GLU A 80 -13.67 16.59 -1.51
C GLU A 80 -13.71 17.13 -2.95
N GLY A 81 -13.63 16.25 -3.96
CA GLY A 81 -13.56 16.60 -5.38
C GLY A 81 -12.12 16.66 -5.92
N GLN A 82 -11.11 16.30 -5.11
CA GLN A 82 -9.71 16.31 -5.54
C GLN A 82 -9.40 15.26 -6.65
N PHE A 83 -10.27 14.27 -6.84
CA PHE A 83 -10.11 13.25 -7.88
C PHE A 83 -11.24 13.24 -8.91
N ASP A 84 -11.87 14.38 -9.22
CA ASP A 84 -12.95 14.47 -10.22
C ASP A 84 -12.48 14.46 -11.68
N LYS A 85 -11.16 14.44 -11.91
CA LYS A 85 -10.58 14.49 -13.25
C LYS A 85 -10.01 13.13 -13.66
N MET A 86 -10.40 12.70 -14.86
CA MET A 86 -9.72 11.59 -15.53
C MET A 86 -8.26 12.00 -15.80
N GLU A 87 -7.32 11.17 -15.38
CA GLU A 87 -5.90 11.45 -15.61
C GLU A 87 -5.07 10.18 -15.71
N GLU A 88 -3.86 10.35 -16.23
CA GLU A 88 -2.89 9.27 -16.34
C GLU A 88 -2.13 9.07 -15.01
N VAL A 89 -2.04 7.80 -14.58
CA VAL A 89 -1.49 7.37 -13.28
C VAL A 89 -0.41 6.33 -13.47
N PHE A 90 0.57 6.21 -12.57
CA PHE A 90 1.67 5.26 -12.78
C PHE A 90 1.18 3.82 -12.87
N GLY A 91 0.32 3.43 -11.94
CA GLY A 91 -0.32 2.13 -11.90
C GLY A 91 -1.75 2.20 -11.38
N THR A 92 -2.38 1.04 -11.24
CA THR A 92 -3.74 0.89 -10.75
C THR A 92 -3.80 -0.26 -9.76
N SER A 93 -4.70 -0.15 -8.79
CA SER A 93 -4.95 -1.22 -7.83
C SER A 93 -5.67 -2.38 -8.50
N GLY A 94 -5.29 -3.62 -8.17
CA GLY A 94 -5.97 -4.83 -8.62
C GLY A 94 -7.46 -4.91 -8.22
N VAL A 95 -7.93 -4.06 -7.29
CA VAL A 95 -9.32 -4.05 -6.78
C VAL A 95 -10.35 -3.68 -7.86
N SER A 96 -10.04 -2.72 -8.74
CA SER A 96 -10.98 -2.24 -9.75
C SER A 96 -10.23 -1.76 -10.99
N VAL A 97 -9.96 -2.70 -11.88
CA VAL A 97 -9.19 -2.45 -13.11
C VAL A 97 -9.74 -3.25 -14.29
N LEU A 98 -9.69 -2.64 -15.48
CA LEU A 98 -9.92 -3.31 -16.75
C LEU A 98 -8.62 -3.28 -17.58
N PHE A 99 -8.14 -4.44 -17.99
CA PHE A 99 -6.96 -4.57 -18.84
C PHE A 99 -7.36 -4.82 -20.31
N ARG A 100 -6.70 -4.13 -21.24
CA ARG A 100 -6.79 -4.51 -22.65
C ARG A 100 -6.10 -5.87 -22.85
N ARG A 101 -6.77 -6.80 -23.52
CA ARG A 101 -6.20 -8.12 -23.86
C ARG A 101 -4.86 -7.99 -24.59
N ASP A 102 -4.74 -7.03 -25.50
CA ASP A 102 -3.49 -6.84 -26.27
C ASP A 102 -2.35 -6.37 -25.36
N MET A 103 -2.64 -5.56 -24.32
CA MET A 103 -1.63 -5.18 -23.33
C MET A 103 -1.11 -6.41 -22.58
N LEU A 104 -1.99 -7.32 -22.16
CA LEU A 104 -1.60 -8.55 -21.48
C LEU A 104 -0.82 -9.51 -22.39
N LYS A 105 -1.12 -9.54 -23.69
CA LYS A 105 -0.34 -10.29 -24.69
C LYS A 105 1.08 -9.73 -24.85
N ASP A 106 1.21 -8.40 -24.84
CA ASP A 106 2.50 -7.73 -24.97
C ASP A 106 3.35 -7.84 -23.70
N VAL A 107 2.73 -7.59 -22.55
CA VAL A 107 3.43 -7.42 -21.25
C VAL A 107 3.58 -8.74 -20.51
N GLY A 108 2.68 -9.70 -20.75
CA GLY A 108 2.48 -10.90 -19.93
C GLY A 108 1.54 -10.63 -18.74
N LEU A 109 1.19 -11.70 -18.03
CA LEU A 109 0.27 -11.67 -16.89
C LEU A 109 0.98 -11.21 -15.59
N PHE A 110 0.29 -11.33 -14.46
CA PHE A 110 0.88 -11.19 -13.14
C PHE A 110 2.04 -12.16 -12.93
N ASP A 111 3.02 -11.76 -12.14
CA ASP A 111 4.13 -12.63 -11.79
C ASP A 111 3.73 -13.53 -10.61
N GLU A 112 3.66 -14.84 -10.84
CA GLU A 112 3.29 -15.85 -9.85
C GLU A 112 4.24 -15.93 -8.63
N ASP A 113 5.43 -15.33 -8.70
CA ASP A 113 6.28 -15.17 -7.51
C ASP A 113 5.71 -14.15 -6.49
N PHE A 114 4.68 -13.39 -6.88
CA PHE A 114 3.91 -12.50 -6.01
C PHE A 114 2.56 -13.14 -5.68
N PHE A 115 2.41 -13.58 -4.43
CA PHE A 115 1.14 -14.09 -3.92
C PHE A 115 0.13 -12.97 -3.66
N MET A 116 0.56 -11.88 -3.02
CA MET A 116 -0.23 -10.69 -2.73
C MET A 116 0.70 -9.48 -2.52
N TYR A 117 0.16 -8.28 -2.75
CA TYR A 117 0.85 -6.99 -2.75
C TYR A 117 1.94 -6.85 -3.83
N TYR A 118 1.99 -5.69 -4.49
CA TYR A 118 2.96 -5.30 -5.52
C TYR A 118 2.86 -6.04 -6.87
N GLU A 119 2.01 -7.06 -7.01
CA GLU A 119 1.77 -7.75 -8.30
C GLU A 119 1.19 -6.82 -9.37
N ASP A 120 0.28 -5.95 -8.95
CA ASP A 120 -0.35 -4.93 -9.78
C ASP A 120 0.62 -3.81 -10.16
N LEU A 121 1.43 -3.32 -9.21
CA LEU A 121 2.48 -2.35 -9.46
C LEU A 121 3.55 -2.90 -10.42
N ASP A 122 3.98 -4.15 -10.25
CA ASP A 122 4.93 -4.79 -11.17
C ASP A 122 4.37 -4.90 -12.60
N LEU A 123 3.12 -5.34 -12.73
CA LEU A 123 2.45 -5.41 -14.04
C LEU A 123 2.34 -4.03 -14.68
N CYS A 124 1.92 -3.02 -13.92
CA CYS A 124 1.83 -1.64 -14.40
C CYS A 124 3.19 -1.08 -14.83
N TRP A 125 4.25 -1.36 -14.08
CA TRP A 125 5.60 -0.92 -14.44
C TRP A 125 6.08 -1.56 -15.75
N ARG A 126 5.84 -2.86 -15.93
CA ARG A 126 6.16 -3.53 -17.21
C ARG A 126 5.31 -2.98 -18.37
N ALA A 127 4.03 -2.69 -18.13
CA ALA A 127 3.16 -2.05 -19.12
C ALA A 127 3.67 -0.65 -19.51
N ARG A 128 4.10 0.14 -18.52
CA ARG A 128 4.76 1.43 -18.72
C ARG A 128 6.00 1.29 -19.61
N TYR A 129 6.84 0.28 -19.36
CA TYR A 129 8.01 0.02 -20.20
C TYR A 129 7.69 -0.23 -21.67
N LEU A 130 6.51 -0.77 -21.97
CA LEU A 130 6.04 -1.00 -23.34
C LEU A 130 5.17 0.15 -23.88
N ASN A 131 5.18 1.30 -23.22
CA ASN A 131 4.46 2.53 -23.59
C ASN A 131 2.93 2.43 -23.50
N TRP A 132 2.40 1.49 -22.69
CA TRP A 132 0.98 1.45 -22.38
C TRP A 132 0.62 2.55 -21.38
N LYS A 133 -0.50 3.23 -21.63
CA LYS A 133 -1.07 4.23 -20.73
C LYS A 133 -2.01 3.58 -19.74
N ILE A 134 -1.99 4.09 -18.52
CA ILE A 134 -2.86 3.65 -17.42
C ILE A 134 -3.63 4.87 -16.95
N LEU A 135 -4.96 4.81 -17.05
CA LEU A 135 -5.85 5.93 -16.79
C LEU A 135 -6.71 5.64 -15.56
N TYR A 136 -6.79 6.62 -14.67
CA TYR A 136 -7.79 6.69 -13.61
C TYR A 136 -9.07 7.31 -14.18
N ASN A 137 -10.23 6.70 -13.92
CA ASN A 137 -11.53 7.21 -14.33
C ASN A 137 -12.41 7.52 -13.11
N PRO A 138 -12.72 8.80 -12.82
CA PRO A 138 -13.50 9.19 -11.65
C PRO A 138 -14.94 8.70 -11.67
N LYS A 139 -15.45 8.31 -12.84
CA LYS A 139 -16.80 7.76 -12.99
C LYS A 139 -16.89 6.27 -12.62
N SER A 140 -15.76 5.59 -12.44
CA SER A 140 -15.70 4.16 -12.12
C SER A 140 -15.49 3.97 -10.62
N ILE A 141 -16.58 3.97 -9.85
CA ILE A 141 -16.54 3.92 -8.38
C ILE A 141 -16.90 2.50 -7.91
N VAL A 142 -16.01 1.89 -7.11
CA VAL A 142 -16.23 0.60 -6.44
C VAL A 142 -16.04 0.78 -4.94
N ARG A 143 -16.94 0.21 -4.14
CA ARG A 143 -16.80 0.15 -2.69
C ARG A 143 -15.94 -1.04 -2.30
N HIS A 144 -14.80 -0.77 -1.67
CA HIS A 144 -13.83 -1.78 -1.27
C HIS A 144 -13.89 -2.01 0.25
N TYR A 145 -13.99 -3.26 0.67
CA TYR A 145 -13.82 -3.64 2.07
C TYR A 145 -12.32 -3.89 2.33
N HIS A 146 -11.63 -2.83 2.75
CA HIS A 146 -10.19 -2.85 2.95
C HIS A 146 -9.75 -3.84 4.04
N SER A 147 -8.53 -4.39 3.93
CA SER A 147 -7.98 -5.40 4.86
C SER A 147 -8.75 -6.72 4.97
N GLY A 148 -9.62 -7.07 4.02
CA GLY A 148 -10.36 -8.34 4.05
C GLY A 148 -9.48 -9.60 3.96
N SER A 149 -8.28 -9.51 3.35
CA SER A 149 -7.40 -10.67 3.10
C SER A 149 -6.23 -10.79 4.08
N SER A 150 -5.77 -9.68 4.65
CA SER A 150 -4.78 -9.70 5.74
C SER A 150 -4.84 -8.42 6.55
N LYS A 151 -4.51 -8.52 7.85
CA LYS A 151 -4.40 -7.36 8.74
C LYS A 151 -3.15 -6.57 8.38
N GLU A 152 -3.29 -5.27 8.15
CA GLU A 152 -2.15 -4.38 7.98
C GLU A 152 -1.16 -4.49 9.14
N TRP A 153 0.13 -4.32 8.81
CA TRP A 153 1.25 -4.42 9.76
C TRP A 153 1.44 -5.80 10.41
N SER A 154 0.65 -6.81 10.02
CA SER A 154 0.88 -8.20 10.43
C SER A 154 2.22 -8.75 9.90
N PRO A 155 2.75 -9.83 10.49
CA PRO A 155 3.91 -10.55 9.96
C PRO A 155 3.75 -10.95 8.49
N LEU A 156 2.55 -11.40 8.09
CA LEU A 156 2.24 -11.80 6.72
C LEU A 156 2.29 -10.61 5.77
N PHE A 157 1.57 -9.53 6.11
CA PHE A 157 1.59 -8.27 5.34
C PHE A 157 3.02 -7.77 5.14
N THR A 158 3.77 -7.66 6.24
CA THR A 158 5.15 -7.15 6.26
C THR A 158 6.09 -8.01 5.41
N PHE A 159 5.96 -9.35 5.49
CA PHE A 159 6.73 -10.28 4.67
C PHE A 159 6.51 -10.01 3.17
N HIS A 160 5.25 -9.98 2.72
CA HIS A 160 4.91 -9.83 1.31
C HIS A 160 5.25 -8.43 0.79
N VAL A 161 4.90 -7.36 1.50
CA VAL A 161 5.19 -5.97 1.09
C VAL A 161 6.70 -5.71 0.98
N LEU A 162 7.48 -6.09 2.00
CA LEU A 162 8.93 -5.84 1.97
C LEU A 162 9.63 -6.65 0.89
N ARG A 163 9.34 -7.96 0.80
CA ARG A 163 9.93 -8.84 -0.20
C ARG A 163 9.55 -8.40 -1.61
N ASN A 164 8.27 -8.23 -1.88
CA ASN A 164 7.78 -7.97 -3.22
C ASN A 164 8.24 -6.60 -3.71
N ARG A 165 8.28 -5.57 -2.85
CA ARG A 165 8.89 -4.28 -3.20
C ARG A 165 10.33 -4.44 -3.69
N LEU A 166 11.17 -5.16 -2.95
CA LEU A 166 12.58 -5.33 -3.30
C LEU A 166 12.78 -6.16 -4.57
N LEU A 167 11.92 -7.14 -4.82
CA LEU A 167 11.89 -7.92 -6.06
C LEU A 167 11.36 -7.09 -7.25
N THR A 168 10.32 -6.28 -7.08
CA THR A 168 9.80 -5.37 -8.09
C THR A 168 10.88 -4.37 -8.51
N LEU A 169 11.65 -3.82 -7.56
CA LEU A 169 12.80 -2.99 -7.88
C LEU A 169 13.89 -3.77 -8.62
N LEU A 170 14.23 -4.98 -8.18
CA LEU A 170 15.20 -5.85 -8.86
C LEU A 170 14.82 -6.09 -10.32
N LYS A 171 13.54 -6.38 -10.61
CA LYS A 171 13.04 -6.61 -11.97
C LYS A 171 13.06 -5.34 -12.82
N ASN A 172 12.57 -4.24 -12.27
CA ASN A 172 12.17 -3.09 -13.07
C ASN A 172 13.10 -1.88 -12.95
N ALA A 173 13.60 -1.55 -11.76
CA ALA A 173 14.33 -0.30 -11.51
C ALA A 173 15.76 -0.30 -12.07
N SER A 174 16.44 0.86 -12.03
CA SER A 174 17.88 0.93 -12.35
C SER A 174 18.73 0.18 -11.31
N PHE A 175 19.90 -0.35 -11.70
CA PHE A 175 20.77 -1.05 -10.77
C PHE A 175 21.21 -0.18 -9.58
N LYS A 176 21.42 1.12 -9.80
CA LYS A 176 21.72 2.09 -8.73
C LYS A 176 20.62 2.11 -7.66
N MET A 177 19.35 2.09 -8.08
CA MET A 177 18.21 2.08 -7.17
C MET A 177 18.09 0.73 -6.44
N VAL A 178 18.30 -0.38 -7.14
CA VAL A 178 18.32 -1.73 -6.55
C VAL A 178 19.36 -1.81 -5.44
N ILE A 179 20.62 -1.45 -5.74
CA ILE A 179 21.73 -1.49 -4.77
C ILE A 179 21.40 -0.61 -3.56
N LYS A 180 20.95 0.63 -3.78
CA LYS A 180 20.59 1.56 -2.70
C LYS A 180 19.49 0.99 -1.81
N SER A 181 18.42 0.43 -2.39
CA SER A 181 17.28 -0.10 -1.63
C SER A 181 17.62 -1.39 -0.89
N TRP A 182 18.39 -2.29 -1.52
CA TRP A 182 18.86 -3.52 -0.89
C TRP A 182 19.84 -3.24 0.23
N LEU A 183 20.82 -2.35 0.01
CA LEU A 183 21.77 -1.92 1.05
C LEU A 183 21.03 -1.34 2.25
N LYS A 184 20.08 -0.41 2.04
CA LYS A 184 19.25 0.14 3.11
C LYS A 184 18.49 -0.95 3.87
N TYR A 185 17.97 -1.95 3.16
CA TYR A 185 17.26 -3.06 3.78
C TYR A 185 18.20 -3.92 4.66
N TYR A 186 19.37 -4.33 4.16
CA TYR A 186 20.32 -5.10 4.96
C TYR A 186 20.93 -4.30 6.11
N LEU A 187 21.16 -2.99 5.95
CA LEU A 187 21.52 -2.11 7.06
C LEU A 187 20.40 -2.02 8.11
N SER A 188 19.14 -1.97 7.68
CA SER A 188 18.02 -2.02 8.63
C SER A 188 17.98 -3.34 9.39
N LEU A 189 18.35 -4.46 8.75
CA LEU A 189 18.43 -5.77 9.41
C LEU A 189 19.43 -5.77 10.56
N LEU A 190 20.58 -5.09 10.40
CA LEU A 190 21.55 -4.89 11.49
C LEU A 190 20.93 -4.10 12.65
N TYR A 191 20.22 -3.01 12.37
CA TYR A 191 19.51 -2.24 13.40
C TYR A 191 18.47 -3.09 14.14
N PHE A 192 17.63 -3.83 13.41
CA PHE A 192 16.64 -4.73 14.01
C PHE A 192 17.28 -5.90 14.76
N SER A 193 18.48 -6.34 14.39
CA SER A 193 19.21 -7.36 15.16
C SER A 193 19.58 -6.86 16.55
N VAL A 194 20.04 -5.61 16.67
CA VAL A 194 20.34 -4.98 17.96
C VAL A 194 19.06 -4.85 18.80
N TYR A 195 17.95 -4.41 18.19
CA TYR A 195 16.66 -4.33 18.87
C TYR A 195 16.15 -5.70 19.31
N PHE A 196 16.27 -6.73 18.48
CA PHE A 196 15.92 -8.11 18.81
C PHE A 196 16.69 -8.61 20.03
N PHE A 197 18.02 -8.42 20.07
CA PHE A 197 18.82 -8.81 21.23
C PHE A 197 18.45 -8.01 22.48
N LYS A 198 18.10 -6.72 22.35
CA LYS A 198 17.58 -5.92 23.45
C LYS A 198 16.27 -6.52 24.00
N CYS A 199 15.28 -6.80 23.16
CA CYS A 199 14.02 -7.42 23.60
C CYS A 199 14.24 -8.81 24.20
N LEU A 200 15.14 -9.61 23.64
CA LEU A 200 15.47 -10.93 24.16
C LEU A 200 16.10 -10.87 25.55
N ILE A 201 17.07 -9.97 25.77
CA ILE A 201 17.80 -9.83 27.03
C ILE A 201 16.93 -9.18 28.12
N PHE A 202 16.22 -8.10 27.79
CA PHE A 202 15.52 -7.28 28.78
C PHE A 202 14.04 -7.67 28.96
N GLU A 203 13.39 -8.26 27.96
CA GLU A 203 11.97 -8.59 28.01
C GLU A 203 11.70 -10.10 27.91
N GLY A 204 12.72 -10.92 27.61
CA GLY A 204 12.59 -12.37 27.42
C GLY A 204 11.73 -12.76 26.20
N LYS A 205 11.46 -11.81 25.29
CA LYS A 205 10.57 -11.99 24.14
C LYS A 205 11.35 -12.05 22.84
N LEU A 206 10.93 -12.95 21.96
CA LEU A 206 11.40 -12.99 20.58
C LEU A 206 10.62 -11.95 19.76
N ASP A 207 11.33 -10.99 19.14
CA ASP A 207 10.70 -10.06 18.21
C ASP A 207 10.35 -10.78 16.89
N GLU A 208 9.05 -10.99 16.67
CA GLU A 208 8.50 -11.60 15.45
C GLU A 208 8.85 -10.81 14.18
N MET A 209 9.02 -9.49 14.27
CA MET A 209 9.37 -8.67 13.11
C MET A 209 10.80 -8.94 12.64
N PHE A 210 11.73 -9.22 13.55
CA PHE A 210 13.07 -9.64 13.18
C PHE A 210 13.07 -10.97 12.41
N LYS A 211 12.29 -11.97 12.86
CA LYS A 211 12.13 -13.25 12.14
C LYS A 211 11.57 -13.05 10.73
N VAL A 212 10.53 -12.22 10.58
CA VAL A 212 9.96 -11.87 9.28
C VAL A 212 11.03 -11.28 8.36
N ARG A 213 11.85 -10.35 8.87
CA ARG A 213 12.92 -9.73 8.09
C ARG A 213 13.99 -10.74 7.69
N LEU A 214 14.43 -11.64 8.58
CA LEU A 214 15.36 -12.71 8.19
C LEU A 214 14.78 -13.61 7.08
N LYS A 215 13.49 -13.95 7.17
CA LYS A 215 12.80 -14.72 6.13
C LYS A 215 12.78 -13.99 4.79
N VAL A 216 12.53 -12.68 4.79
CA VAL A 216 12.62 -11.85 3.57
C VAL A 216 14.04 -11.88 2.99
N ALA A 217 15.08 -11.67 3.80
CA ALA A 217 16.46 -11.68 3.35
C ALA A 217 16.84 -13.01 2.67
N PHE A 218 16.46 -14.13 3.29
CA PHE A 218 16.68 -15.46 2.74
C PHE A 218 15.93 -15.68 1.41
N ASP A 219 14.64 -15.32 1.36
CA ASP A 219 13.84 -15.49 0.14
C ASP A 219 14.35 -14.63 -1.03
N LEU A 220 14.84 -13.41 -0.76
CA LEU A 220 15.48 -12.56 -1.77
C LEU A 220 16.71 -13.21 -2.40
N ILE A 221 17.56 -13.86 -1.58
CA ILE A 221 18.75 -14.58 -2.08
C ILE A 221 18.33 -15.78 -2.94
N LEU A 222 17.38 -16.58 -2.45
CA LEU A 222 16.88 -17.75 -3.19
C LEU A 222 16.25 -17.38 -4.53
N LYS A 223 15.47 -16.29 -4.57
CA LYS A 223 14.79 -15.84 -5.79
C LYS A 223 15.69 -15.04 -6.73
N LEU A 224 16.85 -14.58 -6.29
CA LEU A 224 17.73 -13.69 -7.06
C LEU A 224 18.03 -14.22 -8.48
N PRO A 225 18.45 -15.49 -8.71
CA PRO A 225 18.78 -15.97 -10.04
C PRO A 225 17.58 -15.91 -11.01
N LYS A 226 16.42 -16.44 -10.58
CA LYS A 226 15.17 -16.41 -11.35
C LYS A 226 14.75 -14.99 -11.69
N GLN A 227 14.91 -14.06 -10.73
CA GLN A 227 14.50 -12.67 -10.88
C GLN A 227 15.44 -11.87 -11.77
N LEU A 228 16.74 -12.22 -11.81
CA LEU A 228 17.69 -11.65 -12.78
C LEU A 228 17.36 -12.06 -14.21
N ILE A 229 16.93 -13.31 -14.46
CA ILE A 229 16.47 -13.75 -15.79
C ILE A 229 15.26 -12.91 -16.23
N LYS A 230 14.28 -12.73 -15.34
CA LYS A 230 13.10 -11.89 -15.59
C LYS A 230 13.48 -10.44 -15.88
N ARG A 231 14.43 -9.89 -15.11
CA ARG A 231 14.99 -8.55 -15.35
C ARG A 231 15.57 -8.46 -16.75
N LEU A 232 16.43 -9.40 -17.16
CA LEU A 232 17.03 -9.38 -18.49
C LEU A 232 15.97 -9.32 -19.59
N LYS A 233 14.92 -10.14 -19.48
CA LYS A 233 13.77 -10.09 -20.41
C LYS A 233 13.13 -8.70 -20.42
N ILE A 234 12.69 -8.20 -19.27
CA ILE A 234 12.02 -6.88 -19.14
C ILE A 234 12.89 -5.76 -19.71
N GLN A 235 14.18 -5.75 -19.37
CA GLN A 235 15.11 -4.69 -19.77
C GLN A 235 15.48 -4.78 -21.27
N SER A 236 15.45 -5.97 -21.87
CA SER A 236 15.69 -6.17 -23.31
C SER A 236 14.50 -5.76 -24.17
N THR A 237 13.27 -5.85 -23.64
CA THR A 237 12.04 -5.55 -24.41
C THR A 237 11.47 -4.16 -24.17
N LYS A 238 12.00 -3.40 -23.20
CA LYS A 238 11.48 -2.07 -22.87
C LYS A 238 11.62 -1.11 -24.06
N LYS A 239 10.58 -0.31 -24.29
CA LYS A 239 10.53 0.76 -25.28
C LYS A 239 10.89 2.13 -24.71
N ILE A 240 10.70 2.32 -23.40
CA ILE A 240 11.09 3.56 -22.70
C ILE A 240 12.22 3.31 -21.69
N GLY A 241 13.04 4.34 -21.49
CA GLY A 241 14.18 4.34 -20.56
C GLY A 241 13.78 4.54 -19.10
N PHE A 242 14.79 4.64 -18.22
CA PHE A 242 14.56 4.91 -16.80
C PHE A 242 14.15 6.36 -16.55
N GLU A 243 14.51 7.26 -17.47
CA GLU A 243 14.24 8.69 -17.44
C GLU A 243 12.74 8.98 -17.37
N GLU A 244 11.95 8.29 -18.20
CA GLU A 244 10.49 8.38 -18.17
C GLU A 244 9.90 7.85 -16.87
N ILE A 245 10.45 6.75 -16.33
CA ILE A 245 10.03 6.21 -15.03
C ILE A 245 10.37 7.19 -13.89
N TYR A 246 11.50 7.89 -13.97
CA TYR A 246 11.87 8.88 -12.96
C TYR A 246 10.96 10.11 -12.98
N LYS A 247 10.43 10.52 -14.13
CA LYS A 247 9.37 11.55 -14.19
C LYS A 247 8.11 11.11 -13.43
N TRP A 248 7.73 9.84 -13.55
CA TRP A 248 6.64 9.29 -12.75
C TRP A 248 6.96 9.26 -11.25
N MET A 249 8.20 8.91 -10.88
CA MET A 249 8.64 8.96 -9.49
C MET A 249 8.67 10.39 -8.92
N GLU A 250 8.94 11.39 -9.76
CA GLU A 250 8.83 12.81 -9.41
C GLU A 250 7.41 13.24 -9.14
N LYS A 251 6.48 12.82 -10.00
CA LYS A 251 5.03 13.01 -9.78
C LYS A 251 4.59 12.33 -8.48
N GLY A 252 5.08 11.11 -8.21
CA GLY A 252 4.80 10.38 -6.97
C GLY A 252 5.33 11.06 -5.71
N GLU A 253 6.53 11.65 -5.76
CA GLU A 253 7.07 12.42 -4.62
C GLU A 253 6.23 13.68 -4.33
N LYS A 254 5.66 14.31 -5.38
CA LYS A 254 4.72 15.41 -5.21
C LYS A 254 3.44 14.93 -4.51
N TYR A 255 2.84 13.85 -4.98
CA TYR A 255 1.65 13.27 -4.34
C TYR A 255 1.88 12.95 -2.87
N LYS A 256 3.02 12.32 -2.54
CA LYS A 256 3.39 12.01 -1.15
C LYS A 256 3.41 13.26 -0.26
N LYS A 257 3.96 14.37 -0.76
CA LYS A 257 4.00 15.66 -0.05
C LYS A 257 2.61 16.28 0.08
N ASP A 258 1.84 16.26 -0.99
CA ASP A 258 0.51 16.89 -1.04
C ASP A 258 -0.45 16.18 -0.07
N PHE A 259 -0.46 14.84 -0.06
CA PHE A 259 -1.33 14.07 0.85
C PHE A 259 -0.84 14.03 2.29
N SER A 260 0.46 14.23 2.55
CA SER A 260 0.96 14.34 3.93
C SER A 260 0.55 15.62 4.65
N LYS A 261 0.00 16.60 3.92
CA LYS A 261 -0.42 17.91 4.43
C LYS A 261 -1.94 18.06 4.58
N MET A 262 -2.68 17.07 4.10
CA MET A 262 -4.14 16.98 4.22
C MET A 262 -4.48 16.18 5.48
#